data_AF-A0A6A4YZZ8-F1
#
_entry.id   AF-A0A6A4YZZ8-F1
#
_cell.length_a   1.000
_cell.length_b   1.000
_cell.length_c   1.000
_cell.angle_alpha   90.00
_cell.angle_beta   90.00
_cell.angle_gamma   90.00
#
_symmetry.space_group_name_H-M   'P 1'
#
loop_
_entity.id
_entity.type
_entity.pdbx_description
1 polymer ?
#
loop_
_entity_poly.entity_id
_entity_poly.type
_entity_poly.pdbx_seq_one_letter_code
_entity_poly.pdbx_strand_id
1 'polypeptide(L)'
;MLQRFFELREHLDHEDDTILEILPTLGETKKLKCLLEDLKKVESVSKRVQSTDATMWEVRTLFDALVIDFPSFEHYIGGSANIVGNPNFENAVTKLQRGRTLTRPEKLAVAALRSNNGADDASDEDAGFAERALKRARLADENDTYVLLGAVTPTSNIAERLFSMARALIGLDRFSLHPIMIEATLFLKCNRSYWDVSTVHETLE
;
A
#
# COMPACT_ATOMS: atom_id res chain seq x y z
N MET A 1 20.87 -9.53 11.99
CA MET A 1 22.31 -9.62 12.32
C MET A 1 22.61 -9.15 13.74
N LEU A 2 22.23 -7.93 14.15
CA LEU A 2 22.50 -7.44 15.51
C LEU A 2 21.82 -8.25 16.63
N GLN A 3 20.56 -8.67 16.44
CA GLN A 3 19.90 -9.58 17.38
C GLN A 3 20.72 -10.85 17.60
N ARG A 4 21.11 -11.51 16.49
CA ARG A 4 21.97 -12.70 16.52
C ARG A 4 23.33 -12.44 17.18
N PHE A 5 23.93 -11.26 16.99
CA PHE A 5 25.16 -10.90 17.69
C PHE A 5 24.97 -10.92 19.21
N PHE A 6 23.87 -10.36 19.73
CA PHE A 6 23.59 -10.39 21.16
C PHE A 6 23.29 -11.80 21.69
N GLU A 7 22.57 -12.62 20.92
CA GLU A 7 22.33 -14.04 21.26
C GLU A 7 23.63 -14.84 21.32
N LEU A 8 24.56 -14.63 20.38
CA LEU A 8 25.84 -15.35 20.34
C LEU A 8 26.84 -14.85 21.39
N ARG A 9 26.75 -13.58 21.80
CA ARG A 9 27.70 -12.98 22.74
C ARG A 9 27.72 -13.70 24.09
N GLU A 10 26.58 -14.22 24.55
CA GLU A 10 26.47 -14.97 25.80
C GLU A 10 27.22 -16.31 25.77
N HIS A 11 27.61 -16.78 24.58
CA HIS A 11 28.31 -18.04 24.36
C HIS A 11 29.78 -17.87 23.97
N LEU A 12 30.29 -16.63 23.95
CA LEU A 12 31.70 -16.37 23.65
C LEU A 12 32.56 -16.65 24.88
N ASP A 13 33.77 -17.19 24.65
CA ASP A 13 34.75 -17.34 25.71
C ASP A 13 35.21 -15.95 26.19
N HIS A 14 35.03 -15.69 27.48
CA HIS A 14 35.37 -14.41 28.10
C HIS A 14 36.79 -14.38 28.66
N GLU A 15 37.50 -15.51 28.61
CA GLU A 15 38.91 -15.62 29.02
C GLU A 15 39.88 -15.58 27.83
N ASP A 16 39.36 -15.62 26.59
CA ASP A 16 40.16 -15.50 25.37
C ASP A 16 40.40 -14.02 25.01
N ASP A 17 41.62 -13.55 25.28
CA ASP A 17 42.07 -12.19 24.98
C ASP A 17 41.87 -11.80 23.50
N THR A 18 42.00 -12.76 22.57
CA THR A 18 41.82 -12.47 21.13
C THR A 18 40.36 -12.17 20.78
N ILE A 19 39.41 -12.75 21.49
CA ILE A 19 37.97 -12.48 21.35
C ILE A 19 37.65 -11.13 21.99
N LEU A 20 38.22 -10.84 23.17
CA LEU A 20 38.00 -9.59 23.88
C LEU A 20 38.49 -8.37 23.10
N GLU A 21 39.60 -8.48 22.37
CA GLU A 21 40.13 -7.40 21.52
C GLU A 21 39.19 -7.00 20.38
N ILE A 22 38.35 -7.93 19.89
CA ILE A 22 37.44 -7.70 18.75
C ILE A 22 36.04 -7.26 19.24
N LEU A 23 35.71 -7.50 20.51
CA LEU A 23 34.39 -7.20 21.04
C LEU A 23 34.16 -5.68 21.19
N PRO A 24 32.92 -5.20 20.90
CA PRO A 24 32.57 -3.82 21.14
C PRO A 24 32.75 -3.46 22.61
N THR A 25 33.30 -2.28 22.87
CA THR A 25 33.41 -1.70 24.21
C THR A 25 32.04 -1.62 24.89
N LEU A 26 32.01 -1.42 26.21
CA LEU A 26 30.75 -1.25 26.94
C LEU A 26 29.89 -0.10 26.37
N GLY A 27 30.54 1.01 25.96
CA GLY A 27 29.87 2.15 25.35
C GLY A 27 29.27 1.82 23.99
N GLU A 28 30.00 1.11 23.14
CA GLU A 28 29.51 0.66 21.83
C GLU A 28 28.41 -0.37 21.96
N THR A 29 28.54 -1.32 22.90
CA THR A 29 27.47 -2.28 23.25
C THR A 29 26.17 -1.55 23.57
N LYS A 30 26.21 -0.48 24.39
CA LYS A 30 25.01 0.29 24.73
C LYS A 30 24.40 0.94 23.48
N LYS A 31 25.23 1.54 22.61
CA LYS A 31 24.77 2.10 21.32
C LYS A 31 24.13 1.03 20.42
N LEU A 32 24.74 -0.15 20.32
CA LEU A 32 24.21 -1.27 19.54
C LEU A 32 22.86 -1.77 20.08
N LYS A 33 22.65 -1.76 21.39
CA LYS A 33 21.33 -2.09 21.98
C LYS A 33 20.28 -1.05 21.61
N CYS A 34 20.59 0.24 21.71
CA CYS A 34 19.66 1.29 21.26
C CYS A 34 19.33 1.15 19.77
N LEU A 35 20.35 0.94 18.94
CA LEU A 35 20.18 0.72 17.50
C LEU A 35 19.31 -0.51 17.20
N LEU A 36 19.44 -1.59 17.97
CA LEU A 36 18.58 -2.76 17.80
C LEU A 36 17.11 -2.43 18.04
N GLU A 37 16.79 -1.63 19.07
CA GLU A 37 15.41 -1.20 19.33
C GLU A 37 14.87 -0.29 18.21
N ASP A 38 15.70 0.62 17.70
CA ASP A 38 15.34 1.46 16.56
C ASP A 38 15.05 0.63 15.30
N LEU A 39 15.90 -0.36 15.01
CA LEU A 39 15.70 -1.28 13.89
C LEU A 39 14.42 -2.12 14.04
N LYS A 40 14.03 -2.52 15.25
CA LYS A 40 12.76 -3.24 15.49
C LYS A 40 11.56 -2.39 15.13
N LYS A 41 11.59 -1.07 15.40
CA LYS A 41 10.51 -0.15 14.99
C LYS A 41 10.37 -0.13 13.47
N VAL A 42 11.48 0.03 12.75
CA VAL A 42 11.51 0.05 11.28
C VAL A 42 11.07 -1.30 10.70
N GLU A 43 11.53 -2.41 11.27
CA GLU A 43 11.13 -3.77 10.87
C GLU A 43 9.62 -3.99 11.04
N SER A 44 9.05 -3.57 12.18
CA SER A 44 7.62 -3.68 12.46
C SER A 44 6.78 -2.97 11.39
N VAL A 45 7.14 -1.74 11.05
CA VAL A 45 6.46 -0.97 10.00
C VAL A 45 6.64 -1.64 8.64
N SER A 46 7.85 -2.07 8.29
CA SER A 46 8.12 -2.75 7.02
C SER A 46 7.26 -4.01 6.85
N LYS A 47 7.14 -4.84 7.91
CA LYS A 47 6.27 -6.02 7.91
C LYS A 47 4.81 -5.66 7.69
N ARG A 48 4.30 -4.62 8.38
CA ARG A 48 2.91 -4.17 8.18
C ARG A 48 2.68 -3.64 6.77
N VAL A 49 3.61 -2.88 6.21
CA VAL A 49 3.52 -2.37 4.83
C VAL A 49 3.53 -3.50 3.78
N GLN A 50 4.17 -4.64 4.07
CA GLN A 50 4.23 -5.81 3.18
C GLN A 50 3.03 -6.76 3.28
N SER A 51 2.12 -6.53 4.24
CA SER A 51 0.90 -7.31 4.36
C SER A 51 -0.08 -7.02 3.19
N THR A 52 -0.95 -7.98 2.89
CA THR A 52 -1.88 -7.89 1.75
C THR A 52 -3.08 -6.98 1.99
N ASP A 53 -3.36 -6.66 3.26
CA ASP A 53 -4.54 -5.94 3.72
C ASP A 53 -4.20 -4.54 4.27
N ALA A 54 -2.95 -4.09 4.09
CA ALA A 54 -2.56 -2.74 4.48
C ALA A 54 -3.29 -1.70 3.62
N THR A 55 -3.98 -0.79 4.29
CA THR A 55 -4.64 0.33 3.63
C THR A 55 -3.72 1.55 3.55
N MET A 56 -4.06 2.47 2.66
CA MET A 56 -3.25 3.66 2.39
C MET A 56 -3.15 4.57 3.62
N TRP A 57 -4.24 4.74 4.36
CA TRP A 57 -4.24 5.53 5.59
C TRP A 57 -3.38 4.93 6.71
N GLU A 58 -3.34 3.60 6.85
CA GLU A 58 -2.51 2.91 7.85
C GLU A 58 -1.04 3.12 7.54
N VAL A 59 -0.64 2.88 6.28
CA VAL A 59 0.75 3.06 5.85
C VAL A 59 1.21 4.50 6.06
N ARG A 60 0.38 5.49 5.69
CA ARG A 60 0.69 6.91 5.95
C ARG A 60 0.87 7.17 7.45
N THR A 61 -0.01 6.63 8.29
CA THR A 61 0.07 6.80 9.76
C THR A 61 1.36 6.21 10.33
N LEU A 62 1.78 5.04 9.84
CA LEU A 62 3.03 4.40 10.26
C LEU A 62 4.27 5.19 9.79
N PHE A 63 4.24 5.71 8.56
CA PHE A 63 5.32 6.55 8.06
C PHE A 63 5.42 7.88 8.81
N ASP A 64 4.30 8.54 9.11
CA ASP A 64 4.29 9.75 9.94
C ASP A 64 4.89 9.47 11.32
N ALA A 65 4.54 8.35 11.95
CA ALA A 65 5.12 7.93 13.22
C ALA A 65 6.64 7.68 13.13
N LEU A 66 7.11 7.03 12.05
CA LEU A 66 8.54 6.84 11.82
C LEU A 66 9.27 8.16 11.59
N VAL A 67 8.67 9.12 10.90
CA VAL A 67 9.30 10.43 10.67
C VAL A 67 9.44 11.22 11.97
N ILE A 68 8.51 11.07 12.91
CA ILE A 68 8.62 11.67 14.25
C ILE A 68 9.84 11.11 15.01
N ASP A 69 10.01 9.79 15.00
CA ASP A 69 11.13 9.13 15.67
C ASP A 69 12.46 9.29 14.92
N PHE A 70 12.41 9.34 13.58
CA PHE A 70 13.55 9.43 12.68
C PHE A 70 13.35 10.54 11.64
N PRO A 71 13.61 11.82 11.98
CA PRO A 71 13.35 12.95 11.08
C PRO A 71 14.08 12.88 9.73
N SER A 72 15.22 12.17 9.66
CA SER A 72 15.94 11.94 8.40
C SER A 72 15.13 11.16 7.35
N PHE A 73 14.07 10.46 7.75
CA PHE A 73 13.21 9.71 6.84
C PHE A 73 12.20 10.59 6.10
N GLU A 74 11.97 11.83 6.53
CA GLU A 74 10.99 12.73 5.91
C GLU A 74 11.21 12.89 4.40
N HIS A 75 12.47 12.97 3.98
CA HIS A 75 12.83 13.10 2.56
C HIS A 75 12.42 11.89 1.70
N TYR A 76 12.29 10.70 2.31
CA TYR A 76 12.04 9.45 1.61
C TYR A 76 10.58 8.99 1.70
N ILE A 77 9.96 9.13 2.88
CA ILE A 77 8.61 8.61 3.17
C ILE A 77 7.64 9.70 3.63
N GLY A 78 8.04 10.98 3.63
CA GLY A 78 7.16 12.10 3.91
C GLY A 78 6.04 12.22 2.88
N GLY A 79 4.89 12.80 3.27
CA GLY A 79 3.75 13.00 2.36
C GLY A 79 4.03 13.97 1.20
N SER A 80 5.13 14.73 1.30
CA SER A 80 5.64 15.64 0.26
C SER A 80 7.02 15.20 -0.24
N ALA A 81 7.44 13.96 0.01
CA ALA A 81 8.70 13.44 -0.50
C ALA A 81 8.71 13.46 -2.04
N ASN A 82 9.88 13.61 -2.65
CA ASN A 82 10.00 13.74 -4.11
C ASN A 82 9.50 12.51 -4.89
N ILE A 83 9.41 11.35 -4.22
CA ILE A 83 8.85 10.11 -4.79
C ILE A 83 7.32 10.14 -4.89
N VAL A 84 6.65 11.01 -4.13
CA VAL A 84 5.18 11.12 -4.12
C VAL A 84 4.73 11.81 -5.41
N GLY A 85 4.11 11.05 -6.30
CA GLY A 85 3.70 11.56 -7.61
C GLY A 85 2.59 12.61 -7.53
N ASN A 86 1.60 12.43 -6.65
CA ASN A 86 0.54 13.41 -6.43
C ASN A 86 0.14 13.47 -4.94
N PRO A 87 0.70 14.42 -4.17
CA PRO A 87 0.40 14.57 -2.74
C PRO A 87 -1.08 14.80 -2.45
N ASN A 88 -1.80 15.53 -3.31
CA ASN A 88 -3.22 15.79 -3.11
C ASN A 88 -4.06 14.53 -3.29
N PHE A 89 -3.71 13.68 -4.26
CA PHE A 89 -4.39 12.39 -4.44
C PHE A 89 -4.19 11.47 -3.25
N GLU A 90 -2.94 11.30 -2.80
CA GLU A 90 -2.65 10.45 -1.65
C GLU A 90 -3.33 10.98 -0.38
N ASN A 91 -3.21 12.27 -0.08
CA ASN A 91 -3.89 12.87 1.06
C ASN A 91 -5.42 12.72 0.95
N ALA A 92 -6.00 12.84 -0.24
CA ALA A 92 -7.42 12.62 -0.43
C ALA A 92 -7.83 11.17 -0.11
N VAL A 93 -7.11 10.18 -0.64
CA VAL A 93 -7.41 8.76 -0.40
C VAL A 93 -7.28 8.42 1.09
N THR A 94 -6.23 8.88 1.76
CA THR A 94 -6.08 8.65 3.22
C THR A 94 -7.19 9.30 4.03
N LYS A 95 -7.63 10.51 3.66
CA LYS A 95 -8.75 11.21 4.32
C LYS A 95 -10.06 10.48 4.10
N LEU A 96 -10.34 10.04 2.88
CA LEU A 96 -11.56 9.29 2.55
C LEU A 96 -11.63 7.97 3.33
N GLN A 97 -10.53 7.21 3.38
CA GLN A 97 -10.47 5.97 4.16
C GLN A 97 -10.67 6.19 5.68
N ARG A 98 -10.40 7.41 6.18
CA ARG A 98 -10.61 7.81 7.58
C ARG A 98 -11.95 8.52 7.83
N GLY A 99 -12.79 8.69 6.82
CA GLY A 99 -14.04 9.44 6.93
C GLY A 99 -13.86 10.94 7.18
N ARG A 100 -12.74 11.53 6.71
CA ARG A 100 -12.44 12.96 6.84
C ARG A 100 -12.87 13.75 5.61
N THR A 101 -13.12 15.04 5.80
CA THR A 101 -13.50 15.96 4.72
C THR A 101 -12.32 16.30 3.82
N LEU A 102 -12.62 16.44 2.52
CA LEU A 102 -11.64 16.79 1.51
C LEU A 102 -11.61 18.30 1.23
N THR A 103 -10.41 18.80 0.98
CA THR A 103 -10.21 20.15 0.44
C THR A 103 -10.54 20.19 -1.06
N ARG A 104 -10.75 21.39 -1.61
CA ARG A 104 -11.00 21.57 -3.05
C ARG A 104 -9.95 20.91 -3.96
N PRO A 105 -8.62 21.07 -3.76
CA PRO A 105 -7.63 20.41 -4.62
C PRO A 105 -7.64 18.88 -4.48
N GLU A 106 -7.94 18.37 -3.28
CA GLU A 106 -8.08 16.92 -3.04
C GLU A 106 -9.30 16.36 -3.78
N LYS A 107 -10.45 17.03 -3.72
CA LYS A 107 -11.66 16.63 -4.46
C LYS A 107 -11.42 16.55 -5.97
N LEU A 108 -10.64 17.50 -6.52
CA LEU A 108 -10.25 17.48 -7.93
C LEU A 108 -9.33 16.30 -8.25
N ALA A 109 -8.40 15.97 -7.35
CA ALA A 109 -7.47 14.86 -7.53
C ALA A 109 -8.17 13.49 -7.54
N VAL A 110 -9.22 13.30 -6.74
CA VAL A 110 -10.00 12.05 -6.67
C VAL A 110 -11.31 12.10 -7.47
N ALA A 111 -11.47 13.05 -8.38
CA ALA A 111 -12.70 13.20 -9.16
C ALA A 111 -13.07 11.91 -9.92
N ALA A 112 -12.08 11.14 -10.40
CA ALA A 112 -12.29 9.85 -11.06
C ALA A 112 -12.84 8.74 -10.15
N LEU A 113 -12.69 8.87 -8.84
CA LEU A 113 -13.21 7.91 -7.85
C LEU A 113 -14.61 8.29 -7.35
N ARG A 114 -15.14 9.45 -7.76
CA ARG A 114 -16.48 9.89 -7.36
C ARG A 114 -17.52 9.00 -8.03
N SER A 115 -18.41 8.42 -7.24
CA SER A 115 -19.60 7.75 -7.77
C SER A 115 -20.49 8.82 -8.37
N ASN A 116 -20.55 8.87 -9.71
CA ASN A 116 -21.48 9.72 -10.44
C ASN A 116 -22.91 9.18 -10.35
N ASN A 117 -23.40 8.83 -9.15
CA ASN A 117 -24.78 8.36 -8.95
C ASN A 117 -25.83 9.44 -9.26
N GLY A 118 -25.42 10.62 -9.75
CA GLY A 118 -26.34 11.69 -10.18
C GLY A 118 -25.82 12.57 -11.32
N ALA A 119 -24.78 12.18 -12.07
CA ALA A 119 -24.27 12.99 -13.19
C ALA A 119 -24.80 12.56 -14.57
N ASP A 120 -25.42 11.38 -14.68
CA ASP A 120 -26.00 10.87 -15.93
C ASP A 120 -27.53 10.84 -15.94
N ASP A 121 -28.19 11.40 -14.92
CA ASP A 121 -29.63 11.68 -15.04
C ASP A 121 -29.80 12.92 -15.91
N ALA A 122 -29.90 12.62 -17.21
CA ALA A 122 -30.45 13.38 -18.31
C ALA A 122 -30.67 14.87 -18.04
N SER A 123 -30.15 15.70 -18.93
CA SER A 123 -30.74 17.00 -19.21
C SER A 123 -32.25 16.80 -19.39
N ASP A 124 -32.99 17.01 -18.31
CA ASP A 124 -34.43 17.11 -18.33
C ASP A 124 -34.68 18.44 -19.06
N GLU A 125 -34.73 18.39 -20.39
CA GLU A 125 -34.82 19.57 -21.25
C GLU A 125 -36.10 20.37 -20.95
N ASP A 126 -37.08 19.73 -20.30
CA ASP A 126 -38.33 20.31 -19.82
C ASP A 126 -38.26 20.93 -18.41
N ALA A 127 -37.15 20.77 -17.66
CA ALA A 127 -37.04 21.34 -16.31
C ALA A 127 -36.80 22.86 -16.32
N GLY A 128 -37.70 23.59 -15.66
CA GLY A 128 -37.60 25.04 -15.48
C GLY A 128 -36.32 25.48 -14.76
N PHE A 129 -35.93 26.76 -14.93
CA PHE A 129 -34.70 27.30 -14.32
C PHE A 129 -34.63 27.09 -12.80
N ALA A 130 -35.74 27.31 -12.08
CA ALA A 130 -35.80 27.15 -10.63
C ALA A 130 -35.58 25.69 -10.20
N GLU A 131 -36.16 24.74 -10.93
CA GLU A 131 -36.03 23.31 -10.65
C GLU A 131 -34.59 22.83 -10.91
N ARG A 132 -33.96 23.29 -11.99
CA ARG A 132 -32.54 23.03 -12.24
C ARG A 132 -31.64 23.68 -11.19
N ALA A 133 -31.96 24.88 -10.71
CA ALA A 133 -31.20 25.56 -9.66
C ALA A 133 -31.32 24.83 -8.31
N LEU A 134 -32.53 24.40 -7.93
CA LEU A 134 -32.79 23.63 -6.70
C LEU A 134 -32.19 22.22 -6.77
N LYS A 135 -32.26 21.54 -7.92
CA LYS A 135 -31.61 20.23 -8.15
C LYS A 135 -30.09 20.35 -8.02
N ARG A 136 -29.47 21.38 -8.61
CA ARG A 136 -28.04 21.66 -8.45
C ARG A 136 -27.66 21.98 -7.01
N ALA A 137 -28.48 22.74 -6.29
CA ALA A 137 -28.24 23.05 -4.88
C ALA A 137 -28.31 21.77 -4.01
N ARG A 138 -29.31 20.91 -4.22
CA ARG A 138 -29.40 19.60 -3.53
C ARG A 138 -28.22 18.69 -3.83
N LEU A 139 -27.82 18.56 -5.10
CA LEU A 139 -26.66 17.76 -5.49
C LEU A 139 -25.33 18.33 -4.98
N ALA A 140 -25.26 19.64 -4.69
CA ALA A 140 -24.11 20.27 -4.07
C ALA A 140 -24.07 20.06 -2.54
N ASP A 141 -25.23 19.91 -1.90
CA ASP A 141 -25.37 19.61 -0.48
C ASP A 141 -25.18 18.11 -0.18
N GLU A 142 -25.40 17.22 -1.15
CA GLU A 142 -25.08 15.81 -1.02
C GLU A 142 -23.57 15.59 -0.90
N ASN A 143 -23.16 14.82 0.12
CA ASN A 143 -21.76 14.45 0.29
C ASN A 143 -21.30 13.58 -0.89
N ASP A 144 -20.17 13.96 -1.48
CA ASP A 144 -19.52 13.19 -2.53
C ASP A 144 -19.27 11.74 -2.07
N THR A 145 -19.96 10.79 -2.69
CA THR A 145 -19.69 9.36 -2.48
C THR A 145 -18.53 8.94 -3.37
N TYR A 146 -17.56 8.21 -2.80
CA TYR A 146 -16.39 7.72 -3.51
C TYR A 146 -16.36 6.19 -3.52
N VAL A 147 -16.05 5.59 -4.67
CA VAL A 147 -15.99 4.14 -4.89
C VAL A 147 -14.53 3.69 -5.02
N LEU A 148 -14.28 2.38 -4.92
CA LEU A 148 -12.98 1.73 -5.18
C LEU A 148 -11.84 2.18 -4.24
N LEU A 149 -12.15 2.80 -3.09
CA LEU A 149 -11.14 3.22 -2.12
C LEU A 149 -10.31 2.05 -1.54
N GLY A 150 -10.89 0.85 -1.47
CA GLY A 150 -10.19 -0.36 -1.06
C GLY A 150 -9.30 -0.97 -2.15
N ALA A 151 -9.51 -0.60 -3.41
CA ALA A 151 -8.67 -1.06 -4.53
C ALA A 151 -7.37 -0.24 -4.64
N VAL A 152 -7.32 0.96 -4.05
CA VAL A 152 -6.11 1.78 -3.99
C VAL A 152 -5.18 1.24 -2.90
N THR A 153 -4.24 0.40 -3.32
CA THR A 153 -3.26 -0.21 -2.43
C THR A 153 -2.05 0.70 -2.19
N PRO A 154 -1.49 0.73 -0.96
CA PRO A 154 -0.33 1.57 -0.65
C PRO A 154 0.99 1.12 -1.29
N THR A 155 1.08 -0.13 -1.74
CA THR A 155 2.33 -0.71 -2.27
C THR A 155 2.10 -1.48 -3.55
N SER A 156 3.16 -1.59 -4.36
CA SER A 156 3.23 -2.43 -5.57
C SER A 156 3.48 -3.91 -5.28
N ASN A 157 3.50 -4.33 -4.01
CA ASN A 157 3.86 -5.69 -3.60
C ASN A 157 3.00 -6.77 -4.28
N ILE A 158 1.72 -6.48 -4.52
CA ILE A 158 0.82 -7.39 -5.25
C ILE A 158 1.28 -7.58 -6.70
N ALA A 159 1.68 -6.50 -7.37
CA ALA A 159 2.21 -6.55 -8.73
C ALA A 159 3.57 -7.25 -8.78
N GLU A 160 4.46 -7.00 -7.82
CA GLU A 160 5.77 -7.66 -7.74
C GLU A 160 5.66 -9.18 -7.51
N ARG A 161 4.72 -9.60 -6.65
CA ARG A 161 4.38 -11.01 -6.47
C ARG A 161 3.80 -11.62 -7.74
N LEU A 162 2.94 -10.89 -8.46
CA LEU A 162 2.41 -11.30 -9.75
C LEU A 162 3.54 -11.52 -10.78
N PHE A 163 4.46 -10.57 -10.92
CA PHE A 163 5.59 -10.69 -11.84
C PHE A 163 6.56 -11.80 -11.44
N SER A 164 6.77 -12.02 -10.14
CA SER A 164 7.55 -13.16 -9.64
C SER A 164 6.92 -14.50 -10.02
N MET A 165 5.60 -14.62 -9.87
CA MET A 165 4.85 -15.79 -10.32
C MET A 165 4.90 -15.96 -11.85
N ALA A 166 4.77 -14.88 -12.61
CA ALA A 166 4.88 -14.89 -14.06
C ALA A 166 6.25 -15.41 -14.51
N ARG A 167 7.33 -14.92 -13.90
CA ARG A 167 8.69 -15.37 -14.19
C ARG A 167 8.87 -16.86 -13.90
N ALA A 168 8.37 -17.35 -12.76
CA ALA A 168 8.41 -18.78 -12.43
C ALA A 168 7.59 -19.63 -13.42
N LEU A 169 6.43 -19.13 -13.88
CA LEU A 169 5.59 -19.80 -14.87
C LEU A 169 6.29 -19.92 -16.22
N ILE A 170 6.95 -18.85 -16.68
CA ILE A 170 7.66 -18.81 -17.96
C ILE A 170 8.91 -19.69 -17.92
N GLY A 171 9.66 -19.66 -16.81
CA GLY A 171 10.94 -20.36 -16.67
C GLY A 171 10.88 -21.89 -16.61
N LEU A 172 9.70 -22.50 -16.49
CA LEU A 172 9.49 -23.95 -16.40
C LEU A 172 9.25 -24.61 -17.78
N ASP A 173 10.14 -24.38 -18.75
CA ASP A 173 10.06 -24.90 -20.13
C ASP A 173 8.86 -24.41 -20.98
N ARG A 174 8.19 -23.34 -20.54
CA ARG A 174 7.01 -22.77 -21.23
C ARG A 174 7.34 -21.68 -22.24
N PHE A 175 8.58 -21.61 -22.71
CA PHE A 175 9.01 -20.62 -23.72
C PHE A 175 8.24 -20.69 -25.04
N SER A 176 7.60 -21.83 -25.33
CA SER A 176 6.75 -21.99 -26.51
C SER A 176 5.31 -21.48 -26.34
N LEU A 177 4.91 -21.02 -25.14
CA LEU A 177 3.57 -20.44 -24.94
C LEU A 177 3.52 -19.03 -25.52
N HIS A 178 2.49 -18.77 -26.30
CA HIS A 178 2.17 -17.41 -26.75
C HIS A 178 1.85 -16.52 -25.52
N PRO A 179 2.21 -15.22 -25.52
CA PRO A 179 1.94 -14.30 -24.40
C PRO A 179 0.50 -14.35 -23.86
N ILE A 180 -0.48 -14.45 -24.75
CA ILE A 180 -1.91 -14.57 -24.39
C ILE A 180 -2.22 -15.79 -23.51
N MET A 181 -1.52 -16.91 -23.71
CA MET A 181 -1.71 -18.13 -22.92
C MET A 181 -1.08 -17.99 -21.53
N ILE A 182 0.02 -17.25 -21.43
CA ILE A 182 0.66 -16.92 -20.15
C ILE A 182 -0.25 -16.02 -19.34
N GLU A 183 -0.82 -14.98 -19.97
CA GLU A 183 -1.78 -14.06 -19.34
C GLU A 183 -3.04 -14.81 -18.86
N ALA A 184 -3.64 -15.64 -19.71
CA ALA A 184 -4.80 -16.46 -19.34
C ALA A 184 -4.49 -17.39 -18.16
N THR A 185 -3.32 -18.03 -18.15
CA THR A 185 -2.91 -18.91 -17.05
C THR A 185 -2.70 -18.14 -15.74
N LEU A 186 -2.08 -16.95 -15.82
CA LEU A 186 -1.88 -16.10 -14.65
C LEU A 186 -3.20 -15.58 -14.11
N PHE A 187 -4.09 -15.11 -14.99
CA PHE A 187 -5.44 -14.69 -14.62
C PHE A 187 -6.18 -15.81 -13.90
N LEU A 188 -6.16 -17.03 -14.46
CA LEU A 188 -6.78 -18.22 -13.88
C LEU A 188 -6.16 -18.66 -12.53
N LYS A 189 -4.88 -18.38 -12.33
CA LYS A 189 -4.19 -18.70 -11.08
C LYS A 189 -4.45 -17.66 -9.99
N CYS A 190 -4.41 -16.38 -10.32
CA CYS A 190 -4.54 -15.28 -9.37
C CYS A 190 -5.96 -15.10 -8.85
N ASN A 191 -6.96 -15.41 -9.68
CA ASN A 191 -8.37 -15.25 -9.34
C ASN A 191 -9.03 -16.58 -8.96
N ARG A 192 -8.25 -17.55 -8.44
CA ARG A 192 -8.73 -18.90 -8.09
C ARG A 192 -9.94 -18.92 -7.17
N SER A 193 -10.13 -17.89 -6.36
CA SER A 193 -11.30 -17.75 -5.47
C SER A 193 -12.61 -17.47 -6.20
N TYR A 194 -12.57 -17.02 -7.45
CA TYR A 194 -13.74 -16.59 -8.21
C TYR A 194 -14.34 -17.67 -9.11
N TRP A 195 -13.71 -18.84 -9.19
CA TRP A 195 -14.24 -19.99 -9.92
C TRP A 195 -14.04 -21.28 -9.14
N ASP A 196 -15.11 -22.06 -9.08
CA ASP A 196 -15.10 -23.44 -8.63
C ASP A 196 -15.30 -24.38 -9.82
N VAL A 197 -15.29 -25.69 -9.56
CA VAL A 197 -15.47 -26.72 -10.60
C VAL A 197 -16.81 -26.53 -11.32
N SER A 198 -17.84 -26.10 -10.60
CA SER A 198 -19.19 -25.83 -11.11
C SER A 198 -19.18 -24.68 -12.14
N THR A 199 -18.56 -23.55 -11.78
CA THR A 199 -18.44 -22.36 -12.64
C THR A 199 -17.70 -22.69 -13.94
N VAL A 200 -16.64 -23.50 -13.86
CA VAL A 200 -15.89 -23.94 -15.05
C VAL A 200 -16.74 -24.88 -15.91
N HIS A 201 -17.51 -25.77 -15.30
CA HIS A 201 -18.36 -26.71 -16.03
C HIS A 201 -19.44 -25.99 -16.84
N GLU A 202 -20.10 -24.98 -16.26
CA GLU A 202 -21.12 -24.16 -16.95
C GLU A 202 -20.56 -23.40 -18.16
N THR A 203 -19.27 -23.06 -18.18
CA THR A 203 -18.64 -22.36 -19.33
C THR A 203 -18.22 -23.28 -20.48
N LEU A 204 -18.25 -24.60 -20.28
CA LEU A 204 -17.84 -25.61 -21.27
C LEU A 204 -19.04 -26.23 -22.02
N GLU A 205 -20.27 -25.98 -21.56
CA GLU A 205 -21.52 -26.32 -22.27
C GLU A 205 -21.95 -25.20 -23.22
#